data_AF-A0A8B9G3K1-F1
#
_entry.id   AF-A0A8B9G3K1-F1
#
_cell.length_a   1.000
_cell.length_b   1.000
_cell.length_c   1.000
_cell.angle_alpha   90.00
_cell.angle_beta   90.00
_cell.angle_gamma   90.00
#
_symmetry.space_group_name_H-M   'P 1'
#
loop_
_entity.id
_entity.type
_entity.pdbx_description
1 polymer ?
#
loop_
_entity_poly.entity_id
_entity_poly.type
_entity_poly.pdbx_seq_one_letter_code
_entity_poly.pdbx_strand_id
1 'polypeptide(L)'
;MERMPRSGLEKLQKEQYYKEDCYMKSKKETEAHRELLLIICPVIEILKGRPCVYTMGSPINNRALFPCQEPPVALSTWQASVRTAADFVVLMSGENAAEPVQLQEGILSWYYYVTMPMPASTFTIAVGCWQEVKQQDFTAVIQTNTMFSLPSSQADFRWHEEICGHVEYPCRFQDPAARLQAVIPYRVFTPCCLTECCEEHLLQLIPQCLSAAYTTLGTHPFSRLDVLIVPSNFSSLGMASPHIIFLSQSVLSGGIQLCGTRLCHEIAHAWFGLAIGARDWTEEWLSEGFATFLEDIFWARAQQLSHDEVKGQQELKALLRWRRLRDEVQNSEEELQVLRPKKESTGETSESGASIVKHGLKAEKVFMQVHYLKGYFLLRSLARTIGEASYLSSLRKFVHKFHGQLVLSQVLCLGLLFAFWKKTPKKQIT
;
A
#
# COMPACT_ATOMS: atom_id res chain seq x y z
N MET A 1 36.69 -28.37 -34.87
CA MET A 1 35.95 -29.64 -34.97
C MET A 1 35.82 -30.15 -33.54
N GLU A 2 34.66 -30.30 -32.93
CA GLU A 2 33.27 -30.34 -33.40
C GLU A 2 32.36 -29.59 -32.43
N ARG A 3 31.29 -28.99 -32.97
CA ARG A 3 30.20 -28.34 -32.25
C ARG A 3 29.25 -29.42 -31.72
N MET A 4 28.86 -29.34 -30.45
CA MET A 4 27.61 -29.96 -29.98
C MET A 4 26.42 -29.01 -30.24
N PRO A 5 25.21 -29.53 -30.52
CA PRO A 5 24.13 -28.77 -31.12
C PRO A 5 23.34 -27.98 -30.07
N ARG A 6 23.03 -26.72 -30.41
CA ARG A 6 21.94 -25.95 -29.82
C ARG A 6 20.63 -26.45 -30.43
N SER A 7 19.93 -27.37 -29.75
CA SER A 7 18.55 -27.70 -30.10
C SER A 7 17.74 -27.92 -28.83
N GLY A 8 16.99 -26.89 -28.44
CA GLY A 8 16.12 -26.89 -27.26
C GLY A 8 15.40 -25.56 -27.02
N LEU A 9 15.78 -24.49 -27.73
CA LEU A 9 15.20 -23.14 -27.55
C LEU A 9 14.56 -22.54 -28.82
N GLU A 10 14.40 -23.31 -29.89
CA GLU A 10 13.81 -22.84 -31.15
C GLU A 10 12.60 -23.68 -31.55
N LYS A 11 11.50 -23.56 -30.80
CA LYS A 11 10.13 -23.80 -31.30
C LYS A 11 9.12 -22.88 -30.62
N LEU A 12 9.36 -21.58 -30.72
CA LEU A 12 8.31 -20.56 -30.68
C LEU A 12 8.45 -19.72 -31.96
N GLN A 13 8.30 -20.37 -33.11
CA GLN A 13 8.24 -19.68 -34.39
C GLN A 13 6.78 -19.45 -34.77
N LYS A 14 6.41 -18.16 -34.74
CA LYS A 14 5.46 -17.46 -35.61
C LYS A 14 4.24 -18.28 -36.08
N GLU A 15 3.16 -18.18 -35.32
CA GLU A 15 1.80 -18.27 -35.87
C GLU A 15 0.97 -17.07 -35.39
N GLN A 16 -0.05 -16.73 -36.17
CA GLN A 16 -0.75 -15.46 -36.23
C GLN A 16 -1.33 -14.95 -34.90
N TYR A 17 -1.46 -13.62 -34.81
CA TYR A 17 -2.20 -12.88 -33.78
C TYR A 17 -3.60 -13.47 -33.56
N TYR A 18 -3.71 -14.35 -32.56
CA TYR A 18 -4.94 -14.60 -31.82
C TYR A 18 -4.64 -14.36 -30.34
N LYS A 19 -5.51 -13.57 -29.68
CA LYS A 19 -5.53 -13.46 -28.21
C LYS A 19 -5.98 -14.81 -27.66
N GLU A 20 -5.06 -15.75 -27.51
CA GLU A 20 -5.28 -16.94 -26.72
C GLU A 20 -4.69 -16.71 -25.32
N ASP A 21 -5.51 -16.83 -24.29
CA ASP A 21 -5.06 -16.81 -22.90
C ASP A 21 -4.26 -18.10 -22.63
N CYS A 22 -2.94 -18.02 -22.78
CA CYS A 22 -2.03 -19.12 -22.46
C CYS A 22 -1.91 -19.28 -20.93
N TYR A 23 -2.52 -20.32 -20.37
CA TYR A 23 -2.32 -20.69 -18.97
C TYR A 23 -0.96 -21.38 -18.78
N MET A 24 0.04 -20.62 -18.32
CA MET A 24 1.33 -21.17 -17.93
C MET A 24 1.25 -21.80 -16.54
N LYS A 25 1.12 -23.12 -16.47
CA LYS A 25 1.22 -23.87 -15.21
C LYS A 25 2.68 -24.21 -14.91
N SER A 26 3.34 -23.34 -14.17
CA SER A 26 4.64 -23.63 -13.56
C SER A 26 4.45 -24.64 -12.41
N LYS A 27 4.69 -25.93 -12.67
CA LYS A 27 4.76 -26.96 -11.63
C LYS A 27 6.22 -27.11 -11.21
N LYS A 28 6.60 -26.53 -10.07
CA LYS A 28 7.90 -26.79 -9.47
C LYS A 28 7.72 -27.90 -8.43
N GLU A 29 7.75 -29.14 -8.90
CA GLU A 29 7.70 -30.34 -8.05
C GLU A 29 9.11 -30.88 -7.81
N THR A 30 9.38 -31.22 -6.56
CA THR A 30 10.65 -31.73 -6.06
C THR A 30 10.62 -33.25 -6.01
N GLU A 31 11.53 -33.89 -6.73
CA GLU A 31 11.77 -35.33 -6.64
C GLU A 31 12.72 -35.63 -5.46
N ALA A 32 12.48 -36.76 -4.79
CA ALA A 32 13.02 -37.11 -3.48
C ALA A 32 14.56 -37.11 -3.40
N HIS A 33 15.07 -36.77 -2.21
CA HIS A 33 16.47 -36.80 -1.79
C HIS A 33 17.40 -35.69 -2.33
N ARG A 34 17.21 -34.47 -1.81
CA ARG A 34 18.25 -33.54 -1.32
C ARG A 34 17.55 -32.26 -0.89
N GLU A 35 17.70 -31.91 0.39
CA GLU A 35 17.22 -30.66 0.96
C GLU A 35 17.81 -29.47 0.19
N LEU A 36 17.04 -28.94 -0.76
CA LEU A 36 17.21 -27.59 -1.25
C LEU A 36 16.27 -26.73 -0.40
N LEU A 37 16.85 -26.06 0.59
CA LEU A 37 16.27 -24.85 1.14
C LEU A 37 15.80 -24.00 -0.04
N LEU A 38 14.50 -23.82 -0.14
CA LEU A 38 13.93 -22.67 -0.81
C LEU A 38 14.45 -21.46 -0.01
N ILE A 39 15.56 -20.88 -0.44
CA ILE A 39 15.82 -19.46 -0.18
C ILE A 39 14.79 -18.71 -1.05
N ILE A 40 13.54 -18.80 -0.64
CA ILE A 40 12.65 -17.66 -0.78
C ILE A 40 13.39 -16.56 0.02
N CYS A 41 13.31 -15.29 -0.35
CA CYS A 41 13.70 -14.21 0.55
C CYS A 41 12.50 -13.72 1.38
N PRO A 42 11.74 -14.54 2.14
CA PRO A 42 10.93 -13.99 3.19
C PRO A 42 11.88 -13.72 4.36
N VAL A 43 11.52 -12.75 5.19
CA VAL A 43 12.26 -12.56 6.42
C VAL A 43 11.84 -13.69 7.37
N ILE A 44 12.73 -14.65 7.56
CA ILE A 44 12.57 -15.74 8.53
C ILE A 44 13.10 -15.23 9.86
N GLU A 45 12.24 -15.20 10.86
CA GLU A 45 12.57 -14.70 12.17
C GLU A 45 12.11 -15.68 13.24
N ILE A 46 12.72 -15.57 14.42
CA ILE A 46 12.35 -16.39 15.56
C ILE A 46 11.62 -15.49 16.55
N LEU A 47 10.31 -15.68 16.64
CA LEU A 47 9.46 -15.02 17.63
C LEU A 47 9.27 -15.97 18.81
N LYS A 48 9.96 -15.71 19.94
CA LYS A 48 9.94 -16.54 21.16
C LYS A 48 10.20 -18.04 20.89
N GLY A 49 11.21 -18.36 20.08
CA GLY A 49 11.59 -19.74 19.77
C GLY A 49 10.74 -20.41 18.70
N ARG A 50 9.74 -19.73 18.12
CA ARG A 50 8.96 -20.23 16.98
C ARG A 50 9.25 -19.43 15.71
N PRO A 51 9.39 -20.10 14.55
CA PRO A 51 9.67 -19.40 13.30
C PRO A 51 8.44 -18.58 12.86
N CYS A 52 8.69 -17.41 12.30
CA CYS A 52 7.71 -16.70 11.48
C CYS A 52 8.36 -16.27 10.17
N VAL A 53 7.53 -16.10 9.16
CA VAL A 53 7.92 -15.85 7.78
C VAL A 53 7.01 -14.77 7.26
N TYR A 54 7.56 -13.68 6.72
CA TYR A 54 6.76 -12.69 6.02
C TYR A 54 7.51 -12.15 4.81
N THR A 55 6.76 -11.68 3.81
CA THR A 55 7.33 -11.14 2.56
C THR A 55 7.32 -9.62 2.56
N MET A 56 8.33 -9.03 1.94
CA MET A 56 8.38 -7.58 1.66
C MET A 56 8.46 -7.41 0.14
N GLY A 57 7.31 -7.53 -0.53
CA GLY A 57 7.23 -7.72 -1.98
C GLY A 57 7.60 -6.49 -2.81
N SER A 58 7.23 -5.30 -2.32
CA SER A 58 7.60 -4.03 -2.93
C SER A 58 9.09 -3.71 -2.72
N PRO A 59 9.79 -3.14 -3.71
CA PRO A 59 9.27 -2.80 -5.04
C PRO A 59 9.31 -3.99 -6.02
N ILE A 60 10.32 -4.85 -5.92
CA ILE A 60 10.64 -5.85 -6.96
C ILE A 60 11.14 -7.18 -6.35
N ASN A 61 10.67 -7.51 -5.15
CA ASN A 61 11.15 -8.67 -4.41
C ASN A 61 10.29 -9.91 -4.67
N ASN A 62 9.07 -9.76 -5.20
CA ASN A 62 8.17 -10.90 -5.40
C ASN A 62 8.62 -11.83 -6.52
N ARG A 63 9.50 -11.38 -7.44
CA ARG A 63 10.20 -12.30 -8.37
C ARG A 63 11.10 -13.34 -7.69
N ALA A 64 11.52 -13.09 -6.44
CA ALA A 64 12.24 -14.09 -5.64
C ALA A 64 11.28 -15.09 -4.97
N LEU A 65 9.98 -14.76 -4.88
CA LEU A 65 8.95 -15.62 -4.31
C LEU A 65 8.31 -16.51 -5.39
N PHE A 66 7.94 -15.94 -6.54
CA PHE A 66 7.35 -16.67 -7.66
C PHE A 66 7.70 -16.02 -9.00
N PRO A 67 7.75 -16.78 -10.11
CA PRO A 67 7.95 -16.20 -11.44
C PRO A 67 6.81 -15.23 -11.79
N CYS A 68 7.14 -13.96 -11.99
CA CYS A 68 6.18 -12.90 -12.29
C CYS A 68 6.78 -11.83 -13.22
N GLN A 69 5.91 -10.97 -13.76
CA GLN A 69 6.31 -9.81 -14.57
C GLN A 69 6.42 -8.58 -13.67
N GLU A 70 7.63 -8.08 -13.42
CA GLU A 70 7.90 -6.81 -12.71
C GLU A 70 8.52 -5.80 -13.68
N PRO A 71 8.30 -4.46 -13.63
CA PRO A 71 7.69 -3.60 -12.58
C PRO A 71 6.46 -2.77 -13.07
N PRO A 72 5.53 -2.27 -12.23
CA PRO A 72 4.08 -2.28 -12.50
C PRO A 72 3.68 -2.12 -13.99
N VAL A 73 3.89 -3.18 -14.78
CA VAL A 73 3.63 -3.24 -16.24
C VAL A 73 2.49 -4.20 -16.53
N ALA A 74 2.29 -5.16 -15.63
CA ALA A 74 1.21 -6.12 -15.65
C ALA A 74 0.42 -6.00 -14.35
N LEU A 75 -0.90 -6.03 -14.48
CA LEU A 75 -1.85 -6.14 -13.38
C LEU A 75 -2.48 -7.52 -13.46
N SER A 76 -2.57 -8.20 -12.32
CA SER A 76 -3.15 -9.53 -12.23
C SER A 76 -4.06 -9.64 -11.03
N THR A 77 -5.12 -10.44 -11.15
CA THR A 77 -5.82 -11.03 -10.02
C THR A 77 -5.04 -12.22 -9.49
N TRP A 78 -5.27 -12.64 -8.24
CA TRP A 78 -4.68 -13.87 -7.73
C TRP A 78 -5.61 -14.64 -6.81
N GLN A 79 -5.34 -15.94 -6.73
CA GLN A 79 -5.87 -16.85 -5.74
C GLN A 79 -4.70 -17.64 -5.16
N ALA A 80 -4.69 -17.88 -3.85
CA ALA A 80 -3.61 -18.58 -3.19
C ALA A 80 -4.17 -19.53 -2.13
N SER A 81 -3.63 -20.75 -2.09
CA SER A 81 -3.86 -21.70 -0.99
C SER A 81 -2.54 -21.92 -0.26
N VAL A 82 -2.53 -21.68 1.04
CA VAL A 82 -1.35 -21.82 1.89
C VAL A 82 -1.64 -22.89 2.94
N ARG A 83 -0.76 -23.88 3.03
CA ARG A 83 -0.87 -24.97 3.99
C ARG A 83 0.23 -24.81 5.04
N THR A 84 -0.14 -24.96 6.30
CA THR A 84 0.79 -24.84 7.43
C THR A 84 0.34 -25.74 8.58
N ALA A 85 1.24 -25.97 9.54
CA ALA A 85 0.88 -26.66 10.78
C ALA A 85 -0.16 -25.84 11.57
N ALA A 86 -1.01 -26.51 12.33
CA ALA A 86 -2.16 -25.90 13.00
C ALA A 86 -1.82 -24.77 13.99
N ASP A 87 -0.57 -24.71 14.46
CA ASP A 87 -0.08 -23.69 15.37
C ASP A 87 0.26 -22.34 14.71
N PHE A 88 0.16 -22.27 13.37
CA PHE A 88 0.47 -21.07 12.59
C PHE A 88 -0.79 -20.41 12.01
N VAL A 89 -0.80 -19.09 12.06
CA VAL A 89 -1.77 -18.25 11.36
C VAL A 89 -1.16 -17.81 10.04
N VAL A 90 -1.97 -17.85 8.97
CA VAL A 90 -1.61 -17.28 7.67
C VAL A 90 -2.36 -15.97 7.50
N LEU A 91 -1.68 -14.93 7.06
CA LEU A 91 -2.26 -13.66 6.68
C LEU A 91 -1.72 -13.27 5.29
N MET A 92 -2.59 -12.77 4.42
CA MET A 92 -2.22 -12.42 3.05
C MET A 92 -2.93 -11.17 2.57
N SER A 93 -2.37 -10.57 1.50
CA SER A 93 -3.09 -9.60 0.71
C SER A 93 -4.25 -10.27 -0.03
N GLY A 94 -5.45 -10.18 0.54
CA GLY A 94 -6.64 -10.90 0.08
C GLY A 94 -7.95 -10.28 0.58
N GLU A 95 -8.97 -10.29 -0.27
CA GLU A 95 -10.29 -9.67 -0.03
C GLU A 95 -11.06 -10.36 1.10
N ASN A 96 -10.92 -11.67 1.20
CA ASN A 96 -11.60 -12.46 2.20
C ASN A 96 -10.86 -12.45 3.55
N ALA A 97 -11.63 -12.50 4.63
CA ALA A 97 -11.13 -12.93 5.94
C ALA A 97 -11.10 -14.46 5.93
N ALA A 98 -10.00 -15.04 5.47
CA ALA A 98 -9.88 -16.48 5.35
C ALA A 98 -10.06 -17.19 6.70
N GLU A 99 -10.82 -18.27 6.69
CA GLU A 99 -10.91 -19.22 7.80
C GLU A 99 -10.17 -20.50 7.40
N PRO A 100 -9.35 -21.09 8.29
CA PRO A 100 -8.60 -22.29 7.97
C PRO A 100 -9.51 -23.51 7.83
N VAL A 101 -9.25 -24.31 6.82
CA VAL A 101 -9.86 -25.64 6.64
C VAL A 101 -8.85 -26.71 7.06
N GLN A 102 -9.28 -27.65 7.90
CA GLN A 102 -8.45 -28.80 8.26
C GLN A 102 -8.36 -29.77 7.09
N LEU A 103 -7.13 -30.03 6.61
CA LEU A 103 -6.90 -31.00 5.53
C LEU A 103 -6.55 -32.38 6.09
N GLN A 104 -5.70 -32.40 7.12
CA GLN A 104 -5.20 -33.58 7.80
C GLN A 104 -5.02 -33.24 9.28
N GLU A 105 -4.77 -34.24 10.12
CA GLU A 105 -4.45 -34.02 11.52
C GLU A 105 -3.21 -33.12 11.64
N GLY A 106 -3.35 -31.99 12.35
CA GLY A 106 -2.30 -31.00 12.54
C GLY A 106 -1.98 -30.09 11.34
N ILE A 107 -2.67 -30.19 10.20
CA ILE A 107 -2.43 -29.34 9.01
C ILE A 107 -3.68 -28.55 8.62
N LEU A 108 -3.52 -27.23 8.56
CA LEU A 108 -4.56 -26.29 8.14
C LEU A 108 -4.23 -25.73 6.75
N SER A 109 -5.28 -25.41 5.99
CA SER A 109 -5.21 -24.74 4.69
C SER A 109 -6.01 -23.46 4.70
N TRP A 110 -5.37 -22.37 4.29
CA TRP A 110 -5.96 -21.05 4.16
C TRP A 110 -6.11 -20.73 2.68
N TYR A 111 -7.26 -20.21 2.28
CA TYR A 111 -7.54 -19.80 0.91
C TYR A 111 -7.76 -18.29 0.85
N TYR A 112 -7.07 -17.61 -0.06
CA TYR A 112 -7.19 -16.17 -0.29
C TYR A 112 -7.42 -15.87 -1.77
N TYR A 113 -8.11 -14.76 -2.05
CA TYR A 113 -8.25 -14.24 -3.40
C TYR A 113 -8.26 -12.71 -3.46
N VAL A 114 -7.93 -12.16 -4.63
CA VAL A 114 -8.08 -10.75 -4.99
C VAL A 114 -8.65 -10.67 -6.40
N THR A 115 -9.72 -9.90 -6.55
CA THR A 115 -10.47 -9.67 -7.79
C THR A 115 -10.08 -8.37 -8.49
N MET A 116 -9.63 -7.35 -7.75
CA MET A 116 -9.08 -6.13 -8.34
C MET A 116 -7.68 -6.41 -8.93
N PRO A 117 -7.43 -6.21 -10.23
CA PRO A 117 -6.12 -6.46 -10.82
C PRO A 117 -5.06 -5.49 -10.26
N MET A 118 -3.95 -6.03 -9.76
CA MET A 118 -2.87 -5.24 -9.15
C MET A 118 -1.49 -5.73 -9.55
N PRO A 119 -0.45 -4.90 -9.40
CA PRO A 119 0.92 -5.33 -9.67
C PRO A 119 1.37 -6.44 -8.73
N ALA A 120 2.27 -7.30 -9.23
CA ALA A 120 2.86 -8.37 -8.43
C ALA A 120 3.52 -7.87 -7.14
N SER A 121 4.03 -6.63 -7.11
CA SER A 121 4.64 -6.00 -5.92
C SER A 121 3.70 -5.84 -4.72
N THR A 122 2.38 -5.89 -4.96
CA THR A 122 1.36 -5.78 -3.90
C THR A 122 1.01 -7.12 -3.23
N PHE A 123 1.49 -8.24 -3.78
CA PHE A 123 1.30 -9.55 -3.18
C PHE A 123 2.11 -9.66 -1.87
N THR A 124 1.44 -10.04 -0.80
CA THR A 124 2.05 -10.19 0.53
C THR A 124 1.51 -11.44 1.23
N ILE A 125 2.40 -12.15 1.92
CA ILE A 125 2.09 -13.28 2.80
C ILE A 125 2.88 -13.19 4.10
N ALA A 126 2.24 -13.57 5.20
CA ALA A 126 2.84 -13.79 6.49
C ALA A 126 2.33 -15.11 7.08
N VAL A 127 3.24 -15.91 7.66
CA VAL A 127 2.96 -17.17 8.36
C VAL A 127 3.71 -17.17 9.68
N GLY A 128 3.01 -17.39 10.79
CA GLY A 128 3.61 -17.19 12.11
C GLY A 128 2.64 -17.39 13.25
N CYS A 129 3.17 -17.41 14.46
CA CYS A 129 2.39 -17.60 15.70
C CYS A 129 1.88 -16.27 16.24
N TRP A 130 0.95 -15.64 15.51
CA TRP A 130 0.28 -14.42 15.94
C TRP A 130 -1.05 -14.72 16.61
N GLN A 131 -1.49 -13.81 17.47
CA GLN A 131 -2.81 -13.82 18.06
C GLN A 131 -3.60 -12.62 17.54
N GLU A 132 -4.89 -12.84 17.30
CA GLU A 132 -5.81 -11.75 17.04
C GLU A 132 -6.11 -11.01 18.35
N VAL A 133 -5.92 -9.70 18.35
CA VAL A 133 -6.28 -8.82 19.47
C VAL A 133 -7.79 -8.65 19.45
N LYS A 134 -8.49 -9.34 20.34
CA LYS A 134 -9.93 -9.18 20.52
C LYS A 134 -10.18 -8.06 21.50
N GLN A 135 -11.13 -7.19 21.18
CA GLN A 135 -11.63 -6.21 22.13
C GLN A 135 -12.30 -6.96 23.28
N GLN A 136 -11.86 -6.77 24.53
CA GLN A 136 -12.61 -7.31 25.65
C GLN A 136 -13.99 -6.61 25.69
N ASP A 137 -15.06 -7.40 25.78
CA ASP A 137 -16.43 -6.91 26.00
C ASP A 137 -16.52 -6.26 27.39
N PHE A 138 -16.03 -5.03 27.53
CA PHE A 138 -16.40 -4.19 28.66
C PHE A 138 -17.85 -3.76 28.45
N THR A 139 -18.78 -4.50 29.07
CA THR A 139 -20.12 -4.02 29.41
C THR A 139 -19.99 -2.85 30.38
N ALA A 140 -19.64 -1.67 29.86
CA ALA A 140 -19.73 -0.41 30.55
C ALA A 140 -20.45 0.55 29.60
N VAL A 141 -21.76 0.66 29.81
CA VAL A 141 -22.65 1.73 29.36
C VAL A 141 -22.18 2.37 28.06
N ILE A 142 -22.70 1.88 26.93
CA ILE A 142 -22.80 2.69 25.72
C ILE A 142 -23.67 3.89 26.10
N GLN A 143 -23.05 4.93 26.65
CA GLN A 143 -23.51 6.28 26.45
C GLN A 143 -23.42 6.44 24.94
N THR A 144 -24.58 6.34 24.32
CA THR A 144 -24.88 6.74 22.96
C THR A 144 -24.54 8.22 22.82
N ASN A 145 -23.25 8.54 22.80
CA ASN A 145 -22.70 9.85 22.48
C ASN A 145 -21.82 9.80 21.23
N THR A 146 -21.83 8.69 20.48
CA THR A 146 -21.41 8.67 19.08
C THR A 146 -22.51 9.23 18.18
N MET A 147 -22.93 10.46 18.48
CA MET A 147 -23.21 11.42 17.42
C MET A 147 -21.85 11.80 16.82
N PHE A 148 -21.25 10.88 16.06
CA PHE A 148 -20.39 11.33 14.96
C PHE A 148 -21.33 12.14 14.09
N SER A 149 -21.34 13.46 14.27
CA SER A 149 -21.98 14.36 13.36
C SER A 149 -21.33 14.10 12.00
N LEU A 150 -21.99 13.30 11.15
CA LEU A 150 -21.72 13.28 9.73
C LEU A 150 -21.63 14.75 9.33
N PRO A 151 -20.51 15.22 8.77
CA PRO A 151 -20.54 16.51 8.10
C PRO A 151 -21.69 16.42 7.12
N SER A 152 -22.66 17.33 7.26
CA SER A 152 -23.78 17.52 6.34
C SER A 152 -23.29 18.08 5.01
N SER A 153 -22.34 17.36 4.40
CA SER A 153 -21.91 17.56 3.04
C SER A 153 -22.94 16.82 2.17
N GLN A 154 -24.00 17.52 1.79
CA GLN A 154 -24.95 17.12 0.74
C GLN A 154 -24.27 16.93 -0.65
N ALA A 155 -22.95 16.81 -0.73
CA ALA A 155 -22.18 16.75 -1.97
C ALA A 155 -21.97 15.33 -2.51
N ASP A 156 -22.30 14.27 -1.76
CA ASP A 156 -21.93 12.88 -2.13
C ASP A 156 -22.94 12.14 -3.05
N PHE A 157 -24.11 12.72 -3.35
CA PHE A 157 -25.19 12.00 -4.04
C PHE A 157 -25.28 12.17 -5.56
N ARG A 158 -24.32 12.82 -6.24
CA ARG A 158 -24.41 13.12 -7.69
C ARG A 158 -23.41 12.39 -8.59
N TRP A 159 -22.91 11.23 -8.18
CA TRP A 159 -22.01 10.39 -9.00
C TRP A 159 -22.67 9.05 -9.33
N HIS A 160 -23.89 9.11 -9.88
CA HIS A 160 -24.73 7.94 -10.12
C HIS A 160 -24.52 7.31 -11.52
N GLU A 161 -23.68 7.90 -12.39
CA GLU A 161 -23.64 7.52 -13.82
C GLU A 161 -22.23 7.55 -14.45
N GLU A 162 -21.15 7.62 -13.68
CA GLU A 162 -19.80 7.53 -14.27
C GLU A 162 -19.32 6.07 -14.29
N ILE A 163 -19.19 5.52 -15.49
CA ILE A 163 -18.49 4.24 -15.73
C ILE A 163 -17.06 4.41 -15.21
N CYS A 164 -16.65 3.55 -14.27
CA CYS A 164 -15.30 3.61 -13.72
C CYS A 164 -14.27 3.28 -14.82
N GLY A 165 -13.15 3.99 -14.84
CA GLY A 165 -12.15 3.89 -15.91
C GLY A 165 -11.23 2.66 -15.84
N HIS A 166 -11.51 1.72 -14.93
CA HIS A 166 -10.72 0.51 -14.73
C HIS A 166 -11.34 -0.69 -15.44
N VAL A 167 -10.57 -1.78 -15.53
CA VAL A 167 -11.06 -3.08 -16.04
C VAL A 167 -12.16 -3.66 -15.15
N GLU A 168 -12.95 -4.60 -15.65
CA GLU A 168 -14.08 -5.17 -14.91
C GLU A 168 -13.62 -5.97 -13.68
N TYR A 169 -14.12 -5.58 -12.50
CA TYR A 169 -14.05 -6.32 -11.24
C TYR A 169 -15.15 -5.78 -10.29
N PRO A 170 -15.50 -6.48 -9.20
CA PRO A 170 -16.44 -5.99 -8.19
C PRO A 170 -15.97 -4.67 -7.54
N CYS A 171 -16.38 -3.54 -8.12
CA CYS A 171 -15.90 -2.23 -7.71
C CYS A 171 -16.61 -1.72 -6.46
N ARG A 172 -15.85 -1.56 -5.37
CA ARG A 172 -16.38 -1.02 -4.11
C ARG A 172 -16.87 0.42 -4.22
N PHE A 173 -16.36 1.22 -5.15
CA PHE A 173 -16.85 2.59 -5.36
C PHE A 173 -18.26 2.62 -5.98
N GLN A 174 -18.70 1.52 -6.61
CA GLN A 174 -20.04 1.38 -7.17
C GLN A 174 -21.03 0.75 -6.17
N ASP A 175 -20.53 0.04 -5.15
CA ASP A 175 -21.35 -0.58 -4.10
C ASP A 175 -21.97 0.50 -3.17
N PRO A 176 -23.31 0.64 -3.12
CA PRO A 176 -23.98 1.58 -2.22
C PRO A 176 -23.66 1.36 -0.74
N ALA A 177 -23.47 0.11 -0.30
CA ALA A 177 -23.16 -0.19 1.10
C ALA A 177 -21.74 0.27 1.45
N ALA A 178 -20.77 0.00 0.58
CA ALA A 178 -19.39 0.46 0.75
C ALA A 178 -19.28 2.00 0.71
N ARG A 179 -20.11 2.69 -0.08
CA ARG A 179 -20.15 4.16 -0.13
C ARG A 179 -20.57 4.82 1.17
N LEU A 180 -21.32 4.13 2.04
CA LEU A 180 -21.76 4.62 3.34
C LEU A 180 -20.88 4.11 4.49
N GLN A 181 -19.88 3.29 4.19
CA GLN A 181 -19.04 2.62 5.19
C GLN A 181 -17.86 3.51 5.60
N ALA A 182 -18.04 4.28 6.68
CA ALA A 182 -16.99 5.13 7.23
C ALA A 182 -15.81 4.34 7.83
N VAL A 183 -16.09 3.17 8.40
CA VAL A 183 -15.12 2.26 8.99
C VAL A 183 -15.33 0.87 8.39
N ILE A 184 -14.34 0.37 7.67
CA ILE A 184 -14.33 -1.01 7.16
C ILE A 184 -14.03 -2.00 8.29
N PRO A 185 -14.43 -3.29 8.17
CA PRO A 185 -14.02 -4.33 9.10
C PRO A 185 -12.50 -4.38 9.22
N TYR A 186 -12.00 -4.50 10.44
CA TYR A 186 -10.58 -4.57 10.71
C TYR A 186 -10.24 -5.64 11.75
N ARG A 187 -9.01 -6.16 11.69
CA ARG A 187 -8.46 -7.09 12.69
C ARG A 187 -7.01 -6.72 12.96
N VAL A 188 -6.55 -6.99 14.17
CA VAL A 188 -5.16 -6.75 14.56
C VAL A 188 -4.52 -8.06 14.96
N PHE A 189 -3.40 -8.40 14.36
CA PHE A 189 -2.62 -9.60 14.66
C PHE A 189 -1.26 -9.20 15.23
N THR A 190 -0.87 -9.83 16.33
CA THR A 190 0.35 -9.43 17.05
C THR A 190 1.00 -10.61 17.76
N PRO A 191 2.33 -10.56 18.00
CA PRO A 191 2.98 -11.43 18.96
C PRO A 191 2.27 -11.42 20.32
N CYS A 192 2.15 -12.58 20.97
CA CYS A 192 1.45 -12.68 22.26
C CYS A 192 2.00 -11.76 23.37
N CYS A 193 3.26 -11.34 23.29
CA CYS A 193 3.85 -10.37 24.23
C CYS A 193 3.45 -8.91 23.99
N LEU A 194 2.82 -8.60 22.87
CA LEU A 194 2.44 -7.24 22.48
C LEU A 194 0.92 -7.05 22.45
N THR A 195 0.14 -8.06 22.83
CA THR A 195 -1.33 -8.03 22.81
C THR A 195 -1.89 -6.85 23.59
N GLU A 196 -1.50 -6.70 24.86
CA GLU A 196 -1.98 -5.60 25.73
C GLU A 196 -1.61 -4.22 25.15
N CYS A 197 -0.36 -4.06 24.70
CA CYS A 197 0.10 -2.81 24.10
C CYS A 197 -0.69 -2.47 22.82
N CYS A 198 -1.00 -3.46 21.99
CA CYS A 198 -1.82 -3.27 20.78
C CYS A 198 -3.28 -2.94 21.12
N GLU A 199 -3.84 -3.57 22.14
CA GLU A 199 -5.21 -3.29 22.61
C GLU A 199 -5.33 -1.83 23.08
N GLU A 200 -4.38 -1.36 23.87
CA GLU A 200 -4.36 0.01 24.39
C GLU A 200 -4.09 1.07 23.31
N HIS A 201 -3.10 0.83 22.43
CA HIS A 201 -2.58 1.88 21.56
C HIS A 201 -3.11 1.81 20.13
N LEU A 202 -3.24 0.61 19.56
CA LEU A 202 -3.50 0.44 18.13
C LEU A 202 -4.99 0.18 17.85
N LEU A 203 -5.61 -0.72 18.62
CA LEU A 203 -6.98 -1.17 18.36
C LEU A 203 -7.99 -0.02 18.44
N GLN A 204 -7.79 0.92 19.37
CA GLN A 204 -8.66 2.10 19.51
C GLN A 204 -8.44 3.17 18.42
N LEU A 205 -7.24 3.22 17.83
CA LEU A 205 -6.90 4.24 16.82
C LEU A 205 -7.44 3.90 15.43
N ILE A 206 -7.47 2.62 15.06
CA ILE A 206 -7.91 2.16 13.73
C ILE A 206 -9.25 2.76 13.30
N PRO A 207 -10.35 2.67 14.07
CA PRO A 207 -11.63 3.24 13.63
C PRO A 207 -11.59 4.77 13.46
N GLN A 208 -10.83 5.48 14.29
CA GLN A 208 -10.66 6.94 14.17
C GLN A 208 -9.92 7.31 12.88
N CYS A 209 -8.81 6.61 12.61
CA CYS A 209 -8.00 6.82 11.42
C CYS A 209 -8.76 6.44 10.13
N LEU A 210 -9.51 5.34 10.13
CA LEU A 210 -10.34 4.93 9.00
C LEU A 210 -11.47 5.94 8.74
N SER A 211 -12.16 6.40 9.79
CA SER A 211 -13.21 7.42 9.68
C SER A 211 -12.65 8.77 9.15
N ALA A 212 -11.46 9.16 9.61
CA ALA A 212 -10.75 10.32 9.10
C ALA A 212 -10.38 10.18 7.61
N ALA A 213 -9.88 9.01 7.19
CA ALA A 213 -9.57 8.73 5.80
C ALA A 213 -10.84 8.77 4.92
N TYR A 214 -11.93 8.15 5.37
CA TYR A 214 -13.23 8.19 4.70
C TYR A 214 -13.75 9.62 4.54
N THR A 215 -13.71 10.41 5.62
CA THR A 215 -14.10 11.82 5.59
C THR A 215 -13.19 12.65 4.67
N THR A 216 -12.00 12.17 4.34
CA THR A 216 -11.07 12.87 3.46
C THR A 216 -11.26 12.48 1.99
N LEU A 217 -11.25 11.19 1.70
CA LEU A 217 -11.16 10.64 0.34
C LEU A 217 -12.43 9.91 -0.14
N GLY A 218 -13.37 9.63 0.75
CA GLY A 218 -14.58 8.87 0.46
C GLY A 218 -14.38 7.37 0.66
N THR A 219 -15.04 6.55 -0.16
CA THR A 219 -15.05 5.09 -0.07
C THR A 219 -13.66 4.48 0.03
N HIS A 220 -13.47 3.58 0.99
CA HIS A 220 -12.23 2.82 1.12
C HIS A 220 -12.11 1.80 -0.03
N PRO A 221 -10.98 1.76 -0.76
CA PRO A 221 -10.82 0.89 -1.95
C PRO A 221 -10.91 -0.61 -1.65
N PHE A 222 -10.60 -1.01 -0.42
CA PHE A 222 -10.57 -2.39 0.04
C PHE A 222 -11.66 -2.70 1.06
N SER A 223 -12.09 -3.97 1.10
CA SER A 223 -13.25 -4.43 1.87
C SER A 223 -13.02 -4.58 3.36
N ARG A 224 -11.76 -4.71 3.75
CA ARG A 224 -11.33 -4.94 5.13
C ARG A 224 -9.86 -4.54 5.28
N LEU A 225 -9.42 -4.47 6.53
CA LEU A 225 -8.03 -4.19 6.87
C LEU A 225 -7.53 -5.09 8.00
N ASP A 226 -6.56 -5.94 7.70
CA ASP A 226 -5.73 -6.53 8.75
C ASP A 226 -4.54 -5.64 9.06
N VAL A 227 -4.20 -5.51 10.33
CA VAL A 227 -2.94 -4.90 10.77
C VAL A 227 -2.11 -5.95 11.48
N LEU A 228 -0.94 -6.27 10.93
CA LEU A 228 0.00 -7.22 11.51
C LEU A 228 1.18 -6.49 12.13
N ILE A 229 1.43 -6.73 13.42
CA ILE A 229 2.69 -6.33 14.04
C ILE A 229 3.78 -7.33 13.68
N VAL A 230 4.74 -6.87 12.89
CA VAL A 230 5.91 -7.66 12.50
C VAL A 230 7.05 -7.49 13.51
N PRO A 231 7.95 -8.49 13.62
CA PRO A 231 8.96 -8.48 14.69
C PRO A 231 10.09 -7.46 14.44
N SER A 232 11.00 -7.38 15.41
CA SER A 232 11.91 -6.23 15.60
C SER A 232 12.86 -5.91 14.44
N ASN A 233 13.23 -6.88 13.62
CA ASN A 233 14.18 -6.70 12.52
C ASN A 233 13.49 -6.39 11.18
N PHE A 234 12.21 -6.04 11.22
CA PHE A 234 11.54 -5.41 10.10
C PHE A 234 12.25 -4.11 9.70
N SER A 235 12.69 -4.03 8.45
CA SER A 235 13.56 -2.95 7.94
C SER A 235 12.85 -1.61 7.67
N SER A 236 11.52 -1.59 7.77
CA SER A 236 10.68 -0.39 7.60
C SER A 236 9.88 -0.11 8.88
N LEU A 237 9.23 1.05 8.96
CA LEU A 237 8.23 1.34 10.01
C LEU A 237 6.88 0.71 9.69
N GLY A 238 6.58 0.52 8.40
CA GLY A 238 5.39 -0.16 7.94
C GLY A 238 5.45 -0.49 6.45
N MET A 239 4.50 -1.29 6.00
CA MET A 239 4.30 -1.62 4.60
C MET A 239 2.82 -1.91 4.37
N ALA A 240 2.22 -1.17 3.44
CA ALA A 240 0.85 -1.39 3.02
C ALA A 240 0.79 -2.42 1.88
N SER A 241 -0.21 -3.28 1.96
CA SER A 241 -0.62 -4.19 0.89
C SER A 241 -2.16 -4.23 0.86
N PRO A 242 -2.77 -4.73 -0.22
CA PRO A 242 -4.22 -4.80 -0.32
C PRO A 242 -4.78 -5.61 0.84
N HIS A 243 -5.70 -5.03 1.61
CA HIS A 243 -6.34 -5.64 2.79
C HIS A 243 -5.43 -5.94 3.99
N ILE A 244 -4.12 -5.64 3.95
CA ILE A 244 -3.21 -5.90 5.06
C ILE A 244 -2.09 -4.86 5.17
N ILE A 245 -1.86 -4.36 6.37
CA ILE A 245 -0.75 -3.47 6.71
C ILE A 245 0.19 -4.20 7.66
N PHE A 246 1.49 -4.18 7.38
CA PHE A 246 2.51 -4.54 8.34
C PHE A 246 2.97 -3.28 9.07
N LEU A 247 3.10 -3.35 10.40
CA LEU A 247 3.67 -2.31 11.23
C LEU A 247 4.82 -2.86 12.07
N SER A 248 5.94 -2.14 12.10
CA SER A 248 7.05 -2.47 13.00
C SER A 248 6.59 -2.37 14.45
N GLN A 249 6.96 -3.32 15.31
CA GLN A 249 6.74 -3.20 16.75
C GLN A 249 7.30 -1.88 17.35
N SER A 250 8.32 -1.26 16.72
CA SER A 250 8.89 0.01 17.17
C SER A 250 7.90 1.18 17.14
N VAL A 251 6.84 1.11 16.32
CA VAL A 251 5.81 2.17 16.26
C VAL A 251 4.96 2.20 17.52
N LEU A 252 4.84 1.06 18.22
CA LEU A 252 4.10 0.94 19.47
C LEU A 252 4.84 1.65 20.62
N SER A 253 6.17 1.54 20.66
CA SER A 253 7.00 2.19 21.68
C SER A 253 7.02 3.71 21.57
N GLY A 254 6.74 4.28 20.40
CA GLY A 254 6.66 5.74 20.19
C GLY A 254 5.34 6.37 20.67
N GLY A 255 4.49 5.61 21.35
CA GLY A 255 3.20 6.04 21.87
C GLY A 255 2.16 6.33 20.78
N ILE A 256 1.00 6.84 21.21
CA ILE A 256 -0.17 7.11 20.38
C ILE A 256 0.16 7.98 19.14
N GLN A 257 1.10 8.91 19.26
CA GLN A 257 1.47 9.85 18.19
C GLN A 257 2.22 9.20 17.03
N LEU A 258 3.25 8.40 17.34
CA LEU A 258 4.01 7.69 16.30
C LEU A 258 3.16 6.59 15.67
N CYS A 259 2.48 5.80 16.50
CA CYS A 259 1.59 4.74 16.05
C CYS A 259 0.49 5.30 15.13
N GLY A 260 -0.20 6.36 15.57
CA GLY A 260 -1.27 7.00 14.81
C GLY A 260 -0.80 7.64 13.51
N THR A 261 0.32 8.39 13.53
CA THR A 261 0.88 9.00 12.31
C THR A 261 1.26 7.92 11.29
N ARG A 262 1.94 6.85 11.71
CA ARG A 262 2.35 5.77 10.80
C ARG A 262 1.15 4.98 10.29
N LEU A 263 0.18 4.67 11.14
CA LEU A 263 -1.06 4.01 10.74
C LEU A 263 -1.81 4.83 9.67
N CYS A 264 -1.92 6.15 9.85
CA CYS A 264 -2.53 7.03 8.85
C CYS A 264 -1.77 7.01 7.50
N HIS A 265 -0.45 6.94 7.53
CA HIS A 265 0.36 6.82 6.31
C HIS A 265 0.07 5.51 5.57
N GLU A 266 0.07 4.38 6.28
CA GLU A 266 -0.21 3.09 5.67
C GLU A 266 -1.66 2.99 5.16
N ILE A 267 -2.63 3.59 5.86
CA ILE A 267 -4.01 3.70 5.39
C ILE A 267 -4.10 4.56 4.12
N ALA A 268 -3.31 5.64 4.00
CA ALA A 268 -3.30 6.47 2.80
C ALA A 268 -2.84 5.69 1.55
N HIS A 269 -1.98 4.69 1.71
CA HIS A 269 -1.57 3.83 0.61
C HIS A 269 -2.71 3.02 -0.01
N ALA A 270 -3.81 2.80 0.71
CA ALA A 270 -4.99 2.16 0.14
C ALA A 270 -5.46 2.88 -1.12
N TRP A 271 -5.42 4.21 -1.14
CA TRP A 271 -5.74 5.03 -2.31
C TRP A 271 -4.53 5.23 -3.23
N PHE A 272 -3.38 5.63 -2.68
CA PHE A 272 -2.20 6.01 -3.46
C PHE A 272 -1.05 5.03 -3.26
N GLY A 273 -0.72 4.27 -4.31
CA GLY A 273 0.25 3.16 -4.25
C GLY A 273 -0.42 1.80 -4.46
N LEU A 274 -1.65 1.61 -3.97
CA LEU A 274 -2.44 0.39 -4.18
C LEU A 274 -3.58 0.58 -5.20
N ALA A 275 -4.64 1.31 -4.85
CA ALA A 275 -5.77 1.51 -5.79
C ALA A 275 -5.39 2.40 -6.98
N ILE A 276 -4.55 3.41 -6.77
CA ILE A 276 -3.97 4.25 -7.83
C ILE A 276 -2.47 4.02 -7.80
N GLY A 277 -2.00 3.13 -8.66
CA GLY A 277 -0.59 2.75 -8.72
C GLY A 277 0.22 3.68 -9.62
N ALA A 278 1.53 3.72 -9.39
CA ALA A 278 2.48 4.33 -10.31
C ALA A 278 2.64 3.46 -11.56
N ARG A 279 2.70 4.07 -12.76
CA ARG A 279 2.94 3.32 -14.01
C ARG A 279 4.35 2.76 -14.13
N ASP A 280 5.31 3.36 -13.44
CA ASP A 280 6.67 2.85 -13.29
C ASP A 280 7.30 3.45 -12.03
N TRP A 281 8.42 2.87 -11.58
CA TRP A 281 9.10 3.29 -10.34
C TRP A 281 9.68 4.71 -10.38
N THR A 282 9.79 5.37 -11.55
CA THR A 282 10.17 6.80 -11.58
C THR A 282 9.10 7.70 -10.95
N GLU A 283 7.88 7.18 -10.83
CA GLU A 283 6.70 7.86 -10.29
C GLU A 283 6.41 7.48 -8.83
N GLU A 284 7.37 6.90 -8.10
CA GLU A 284 7.20 6.45 -6.71
C GLU A 284 6.69 7.55 -5.77
N TRP A 285 7.00 8.81 -6.08
CA TRP A 285 6.49 9.96 -5.33
C TRP A 285 4.96 10.06 -5.32
N LEU A 286 4.26 9.45 -6.29
CA LEU A 286 2.80 9.37 -6.31
C LEU A 286 2.26 8.46 -5.20
N SER A 287 3.03 7.46 -4.76
CA SER A 287 2.72 6.66 -3.57
C SER A 287 3.14 7.43 -2.32
N GLU A 288 4.45 7.58 -2.13
CA GLU A 288 5.04 8.02 -0.86
C GLU A 288 4.76 9.50 -0.57
N GLY A 289 4.75 10.36 -1.60
CA GLY A 289 4.44 11.77 -1.45
C GLY A 289 2.99 12.00 -1.03
N PHE A 290 2.04 11.28 -1.63
CA PHE A 290 0.63 11.35 -1.25
C PHE A 290 0.38 10.77 0.13
N ALA A 291 0.97 9.62 0.46
CA ALA A 291 0.85 9.02 1.78
C ALA A 291 1.42 9.95 2.87
N THR A 292 2.59 10.56 2.64
CA THR A 292 3.20 11.56 3.56
C THR A 292 2.35 12.83 3.69
N PHE A 293 1.64 13.25 2.65
CA PHE A 293 0.76 14.41 2.71
C PHE A 293 -0.55 14.09 3.43
N LEU A 294 -1.16 12.95 3.12
CA LEU A 294 -2.44 12.52 3.69
C LEU A 294 -2.29 12.06 5.14
N GLU A 295 -1.13 11.53 5.55
CA GLU A 295 -0.90 11.12 6.95
C GLU A 295 -1.16 12.29 7.92
N ASP A 296 -0.74 13.52 7.55
CA ASP A 296 -0.96 14.71 8.38
C ASP A 296 -2.45 15.09 8.47
N ILE A 297 -3.19 14.94 7.37
CA ILE A 297 -4.61 15.29 7.31
C ILE A 297 -5.45 14.26 8.06
N PHE A 298 -5.17 12.97 7.82
CA PHE A 298 -5.89 11.88 8.48
C PHE A 298 -5.63 11.93 9.98
N TRP A 299 -4.38 12.11 10.38
CA TRP A 299 -4.02 12.16 11.79
C TRP A 299 -4.63 13.37 12.49
N ALA A 300 -4.55 14.56 11.89
CA ALA A 300 -5.19 15.77 12.43
C ALA A 300 -6.70 15.59 12.65
N ARG A 301 -7.39 14.92 11.72
CA ARG A 301 -8.83 14.62 11.84
C ARG A 301 -9.14 13.53 12.86
N ALA A 302 -8.28 12.52 12.97
CA ALA A 302 -8.45 11.44 13.94
C ALA A 302 -8.30 11.93 15.38
N GLN A 303 -7.35 12.83 15.64
CA GLN A 303 -7.08 13.34 17.00
C GLN A 303 -8.14 14.30 17.55
N GLN A 304 -8.97 14.90 16.70
CA GLN A 304 -10.02 15.87 17.09
C GLN A 304 -9.51 17.04 17.96
N LEU A 305 -8.26 17.48 17.73
CA LEU A 305 -7.67 18.62 18.44
C LEU A 305 -8.24 19.95 17.95
N SER A 306 -7.98 21.03 18.69
CA SER A 306 -8.36 22.37 18.26
C SER A 306 -7.65 22.77 16.97
N HIS A 307 -8.26 23.65 16.19
CA HIS A 307 -7.70 24.12 14.92
C HIS A 307 -6.28 24.72 15.09
N ASP A 308 -6.04 25.44 16.19
CA ASP A 308 -4.75 26.09 16.43
C ASP A 308 -3.65 25.07 16.80
N GLU A 309 -3.98 24.04 17.58
CA GLU A 309 -3.06 22.95 17.89
C GLU A 309 -2.70 22.14 16.63
N VAL A 310 -3.71 21.79 15.83
CA VAL A 310 -3.51 21.09 14.54
C VAL A 310 -2.57 21.90 13.65
N LYS A 311 -2.84 23.19 13.49
CA LYS A 311 -2.01 24.08 12.68
C LYS A 311 -0.58 24.15 13.21
N GLY A 312 -0.41 24.28 14.52
CA GLY A 312 0.91 24.29 15.17
C GLY A 312 1.69 22.99 14.92
N GLN A 313 1.04 21.83 15.08
CA GLN A 313 1.66 20.54 14.80
C GLN A 313 2.04 20.37 13.33
N GLN A 314 1.17 20.76 12.40
CA GLN A 314 1.44 20.68 10.97
C GLN A 314 2.60 21.58 10.53
N GLU A 315 2.70 22.80 11.07
CA GLU A 315 3.84 23.68 10.79
C GLU A 315 5.15 23.12 11.37
N LEU A 316 5.13 22.62 12.61
CA LEU A 316 6.29 22.00 13.21
C LEU A 316 6.76 20.78 12.41
N LYS A 317 5.83 19.87 12.05
CA LYS A 317 6.14 18.71 11.21
C LYS A 317 6.71 19.13 9.86
N ALA A 318 6.15 20.16 9.22
CA ALA A 318 6.68 20.67 7.96
C ALA A 318 8.10 21.24 8.10
N LEU A 319 8.41 21.96 9.18
CA LEU A 319 9.77 22.45 9.44
C LEU A 319 10.76 21.30 9.65
N LEU A 320 10.37 20.26 10.39
CA LEU A 320 11.19 19.06 10.59
C LEU A 320 11.42 18.29 9.28
N ARG A 321 10.37 18.12 8.46
CA ARG A 321 10.47 17.53 7.12
C ARG A 321 11.36 18.35 6.20
N TRP A 322 11.30 19.68 6.27
CA TRP A 322 12.17 20.56 5.48
C TRP A 322 13.63 20.40 5.87
N ARG A 323 13.92 20.33 7.16
CA ARG A 323 15.28 20.05 7.65
C ARG A 323 15.80 18.71 7.09
N ARG A 324 15.02 17.63 7.24
CA ARG A 324 15.38 16.31 6.70
C ARG A 324 15.59 16.33 5.18
N LEU A 325 14.73 17.04 4.45
CA LEU A 325 14.87 17.16 2.99
C LEU A 325 16.14 17.89 2.60
N ARG A 326 16.47 18.99 3.28
CA ARG A 326 17.72 19.72 3.02
C ARG A 326 18.93 18.84 3.31
N ASP A 327 18.93 18.14 4.45
CA ASP A 327 20.01 17.24 4.83
C ASP A 327 20.15 16.10 3.81
N GLU A 328 19.06 15.48 3.38
CA GLU A 328 19.05 14.43 2.36
C GLU A 328 19.58 14.93 1.00
N VAL A 329 19.15 16.11 0.56
CA VAL A 329 19.56 16.72 -0.71
C VAL A 329 21.04 17.08 -0.69
N GLN A 330 21.55 17.62 0.42
CA GLN A 330 22.97 17.98 0.56
C GLN A 330 23.89 16.75 0.57
N ASN A 331 23.39 15.60 1.01
CA ASN A 331 24.17 14.37 1.17
C ASN A 331 23.85 13.30 0.12
N SER A 332 23.21 13.67 -1.00
CA SER A 332 22.88 12.74 -2.09
C SER A 332 23.37 13.28 -3.44
N GLU A 333 23.70 12.36 -4.35
CA GLU A 333 24.04 12.66 -5.74
C GLU A 333 22.89 13.42 -6.44
N GLU A 334 23.21 14.33 -7.36
CA GLU A 334 22.22 15.19 -8.05
C GLU A 334 21.10 14.38 -8.73
N GLU A 335 21.43 13.20 -9.29
CA GLU A 335 20.46 12.30 -9.93
C GLU A 335 19.43 11.71 -8.95
N LEU A 336 19.73 11.68 -7.64
CA LEU A 336 18.84 11.18 -6.59
C LEU A 336 18.02 12.30 -5.94
N GLN A 337 18.37 13.57 -6.21
CA GLN A 337 17.68 14.72 -5.64
C GLN A 337 16.37 15.04 -6.38
N VAL A 338 16.07 14.41 -7.51
CA VAL A 338 14.89 14.72 -8.33
C VAL A 338 13.63 14.01 -7.82
N LEU A 339 12.47 14.69 -7.90
CA LEU A 339 11.17 14.11 -7.51
C LEU A 339 10.78 12.94 -8.42
N ARG A 340 11.06 13.10 -9.72
CA ARG A 340 10.85 12.10 -10.78
C ARG A 340 12.11 12.05 -11.67
N PRO A 341 12.87 10.94 -11.66
CA PRO A 341 14.00 10.74 -12.57
C PRO A 341 13.59 10.68 -14.06
N LYS A 342 14.49 11.09 -14.97
CA LYS A 342 14.27 10.95 -16.43
C LYS A 342 14.39 9.49 -16.84
N LYS A 343 13.44 8.95 -17.61
CA LYS A 343 13.43 7.53 -18.01
C LYS A 343 14.61 7.11 -18.93
N GLU A 344 15.15 8.04 -19.72
CA GLU A 344 16.10 7.74 -20.81
C GLU A 344 17.57 7.71 -20.36
N SER A 345 17.92 8.28 -19.20
CA SER A 345 19.30 8.42 -18.73
C SER A 345 19.70 7.37 -17.67
N THR A 346 18.95 6.26 -17.56
CA THR A 346 18.82 5.56 -16.27
C THR A 346 18.75 4.03 -16.32
N GLY A 347 19.40 3.36 -17.29
CA GLY A 347 19.49 1.89 -17.23
C GLY A 347 20.50 1.25 -18.18
N GLU A 348 21.28 0.30 -17.64
CA GLU A 348 22.11 -0.67 -18.38
C GLU A 348 21.89 -2.07 -17.79
N THR A 349 21.92 -3.11 -18.64
CA THR A 349 21.87 -4.53 -18.24
C THR A 349 23.28 -5.10 -18.19
N SER A 350 23.67 -5.74 -17.07
CA SER A 350 24.98 -6.40 -16.97
C SER A 350 25.00 -7.74 -17.71
N GLU A 351 26.20 -8.19 -18.11
CA GLU A 351 26.42 -9.47 -18.81
C GLU A 351 26.00 -10.71 -17.99
N SER A 352 25.85 -10.58 -16.67
CA SER A 352 25.37 -11.64 -15.77
C SER A 352 23.85 -11.87 -15.79
N GLY A 353 23.10 -11.10 -16.58
CA GLY A 353 21.63 -11.15 -16.61
C GLY A 353 20.96 -10.45 -15.43
N ALA A 354 21.73 -9.80 -14.55
CA ALA A 354 21.17 -8.95 -13.49
C ALA A 354 20.65 -7.65 -14.10
N SER A 355 19.35 -7.41 -13.95
CA SER A 355 18.73 -6.15 -14.35
C SER A 355 18.79 -5.16 -13.19
N ILE A 356 19.68 -4.17 -13.27
CA ILE A 356 19.70 -3.03 -12.36
C ILE A 356 18.61 -2.07 -12.83
N VAL A 357 17.50 -2.01 -12.09
CA VAL A 357 16.57 -0.88 -12.23
C VAL A 357 17.25 0.29 -11.52
N LYS A 358 18.05 1.09 -12.23
CA LYS A 358 18.43 2.41 -11.69
C LYS A 358 17.10 3.13 -11.44
N HIS A 359 16.87 3.52 -10.18
CA HIS A 359 15.61 4.10 -9.63
C HIS A 359 14.53 3.14 -9.11
N GLY A 360 14.79 1.85 -9.00
CA GLY A 360 13.96 0.97 -8.17
C GLY A 360 14.43 0.84 -6.73
N LEU A 361 15.66 1.31 -6.44
CA LEU A 361 16.42 1.38 -5.18
C LEU A 361 17.92 1.37 -5.60
N LYS A 362 18.75 2.35 -5.21
CA LYS A 362 20.21 2.18 -5.32
C LYS A 362 20.55 1.07 -4.31
N ALA A 363 21.23 0.00 -4.71
CA ALA A 363 21.53 -1.11 -3.79
C ALA A 363 22.29 -0.64 -2.53
N GLU A 364 23.08 0.44 -2.67
CA GLU A 364 23.82 1.11 -1.59
C GLU A 364 22.99 2.10 -0.76
N LYS A 365 21.84 2.56 -1.28
CA LYS A 365 20.91 3.47 -0.59
C LYS A 365 19.48 2.95 -0.72
N VAL A 366 19.13 2.06 0.20
CA VAL A 366 17.86 1.32 0.25
C VAL A 366 16.65 2.22 0.57
N PHE A 367 16.83 3.50 0.90
CA PHE A 367 15.73 4.43 1.13
C PHE A 367 16.09 5.83 0.65
N MET A 368 15.26 6.37 -0.25
CA MET A 368 15.37 7.76 -0.70
C MET A 368 14.24 8.60 -0.11
N GLN A 369 14.57 9.49 0.82
CA GLN A 369 13.56 10.35 1.45
C GLN A 369 13.04 11.43 0.49
N VAL A 370 13.70 11.64 -0.65
CA VAL A 370 13.36 12.67 -1.63
C VAL A 370 11.93 12.51 -2.16
N HIS A 371 11.49 11.29 -2.51
CA HIS A 371 10.14 11.05 -3.05
C HIS A 371 9.04 11.39 -2.03
N TYR A 372 9.24 11.00 -0.77
CA TYR A 372 8.38 11.35 0.36
C TYR A 372 8.29 12.87 0.55
N LEU A 373 9.46 13.51 0.72
CA LEU A 373 9.53 14.87 1.23
C LEU A 373 9.29 15.91 0.13
N LYS A 374 9.87 15.77 -1.07
CA LYS A 374 9.55 16.68 -2.18
C LYS A 374 8.11 16.52 -2.64
N GLY A 375 7.59 15.29 -2.66
CA GLY A 375 6.18 15.00 -2.95
C GLY A 375 5.27 15.69 -1.93
N TYR A 376 5.54 15.52 -0.63
CA TYR A 376 4.84 16.21 0.45
C TYR A 376 4.79 17.73 0.25
N PHE A 377 5.93 18.38 0.00
CA PHE A 377 5.97 19.84 -0.15
C PHE A 377 5.26 20.33 -1.41
N LEU A 378 5.32 19.58 -2.51
CA LEU A 378 4.56 19.88 -3.72
C LEU A 378 3.06 19.86 -3.44
N LEU A 379 2.55 18.78 -2.85
CA LEU A 379 1.12 18.62 -2.54
C LEU A 379 0.64 19.65 -1.52
N ARG A 380 1.45 19.93 -0.49
CA ARG A 380 1.19 21.00 0.49
C ARG A 380 1.13 22.38 -0.16
N SER A 381 2.03 22.67 -1.10
CA SER A 381 2.03 23.92 -1.85
C SER A 381 0.75 24.05 -2.69
N LEU A 382 0.37 23.00 -3.42
CA LEU A 382 -0.86 22.96 -4.20
C LEU A 382 -2.10 23.15 -3.33
N ALA A 383 -2.19 22.46 -2.20
CA ALA A 383 -3.31 22.60 -1.27
C ALA A 383 -3.42 24.03 -0.70
N ARG A 384 -2.30 24.69 -0.42
CA ARG A 384 -2.28 26.10 0.02
C ARG A 384 -2.71 27.06 -1.06
N THR A 385 -2.24 26.86 -2.30
CA THR A 385 -2.59 27.73 -3.44
C THR A 385 -4.06 27.59 -3.84
N ILE A 386 -4.60 26.37 -3.81
CA ILE A 386 -5.98 26.07 -4.24
C ILE A 386 -6.99 26.31 -3.10
N GLY A 387 -6.53 26.23 -1.85
CA GLY A 387 -7.35 26.12 -0.66
C GLY A 387 -7.66 24.65 -0.35
N GLU A 388 -7.41 24.24 0.90
CA GLU A 388 -7.43 22.83 1.31
C GLU A 388 -8.75 22.12 0.98
N ALA A 389 -9.89 22.73 1.31
CA ALA A 389 -11.21 22.13 1.04
C ALA A 389 -11.44 21.88 -0.46
N SER A 390 -11.09 22.86 -1.31
CA SER A 390 -11.20 22.75 -2.77
C SER A 390 -10.23 21.72 -3.34
N TYR A 391 -9.02 21.66 -2.79
CA TYR A 391 -8.01 20.67 -3.16
C TYR A 391 -8.47 19.25 -2.83
N LEU A 392 -8.92 19.01 -1.60
CA LEU A 392 -9.40 17.69 -1.17
C LEU A 392 -10.66 17.26 -1.92
N SER A 393 -11.58 18.19 -2.24
CA SER A 393 -12.73 17.89 -3.09
C SER A 393 -12.30 17.47 -4.51
N SER A 394 -11.28 18.11 -5.06
CA SER A 394 -10.70 17.73 -6.37
C SER A 394 -9.97 16.40 -6.29
N LEU A 395 -9.30 16.13 -5.18
CA LEU A 395 -8.61 14.88 -4.92
C LEU A 395 -9.58 13.69 -4.82
N ARG A 396 -10.74 13.86 -4.18
CA ARG A 396 -11.80 12.83 -4.19
C ARG A 396 -12.26 12.48 -5.60
N LYS A 397 -12.44 13.47 -6.46
CA LYS A 397 -12.80 13.24 -7.88
C LYS A 397 -11.70 12.52 -8.63
N PHE A 398 -10.44 12.89 -8.36
CA PHE A 398 -9.30 12.20 -8.92
C PHE A 398 -9.29 10.72 -8.51
N VAL A 399 -9.50 10.43 -7.22
CA VAL A 399 -9.63 9.07 -6.71
C VAL A 399 -10.74 8.29 -7.43
N HIS A 400 -11.94 8.87 -7.50
CA HIS A 400 -13.07 8.23 -8.15
C HIS A 400 -12.80 7.92 -9.63
N LYS A 401 -12.08 8.80 -10.33
CA LYS A 401 -11.78 8.62 -11.75
C LYS A 401 -10.67 7.60 -12.03
N PHE A 402 -9.65 7.53 -11.18
CA PHE A 402 -8.40 6.80 -11.47
C PHE A 402 -8.15 5.57 -10.61
N HIS A 403 -9.03 5.22 -9.66
CA HIS A 403 -8.91 3.96 -8.93
C HIS A 403 -8.90 2.74 -9.89
N GLY A 404 -8.15 1.71 -9.52
CA GLY A 404 -7.91 0.52 -10.33
C GLY A 404 -6.99 0.74 -11.53
N GLN A 405 -6.25 1.85 -11.60
CA GLN A 405 -5.39 2.19 -12.73
C GLN A 405 -3.96 2.53 -12.30
N LEU A 406 -3.04 2.36 -13.25
CA LEU A 406 -1.66 2.84 -13.15
C LEU A 406 -1.53 4.19 -13.85
N VAL A 407 -1.04 5.21 -13.14
CA VAL A 407 -1.01 6.59 -13.62
C VAL A 407 0.42 7.14 -13.70
N LEU A 408 0.58 8.17 -14.53
CA LEU A 408 1.77 9.02 -14.60
C LEU A 408 1.51 10.35 -13.91
N SER A 409 2.55 11.00 -13.41
CA SER A 409 2.49 12.35 -12.82
C SER A 409 1.83 13.39 -13.73
N GLN A 410 1.96 13.23 -15.05
CA GLN A 410 1.34 14.09 -16.05
C GLN A 410 -0.20 14.07 -15.96
N VAL A 411 -0.77 12.90 -15.68
CA VAL A 411 -2.23 12.73 -15.51
C VAL A 411 -2.71 13.46 -14.27
N LEU A 412 -1.91 13.46 -13.19
CA LEU A 412 -2.19 14.21 -11.98
C LEU A 412 -2.16 15.73 -12.24
N CYS A 413 -1.12 16.22 -12.91
CA CYS A 413 -1.00 17.62 -13.29
C CYS A 413 -2.21 18.06 -14.12
N LEU A 414 -2.60 17.29 -15.14
CA LEU A 414 -3.78 17.61 -15.96
C LEU A 414 -5.07 17.50 -15.13
N GLY A 415 -5.26 16.45 -14.34
CA GLY A 415 -6.49 16.24 -13.58
C GLY A 415 -6.76 17.28 -12.49
N LEU A 416 -5.75 17.62 -11.68
CA LEU A 416 -5.88 18.58 -10.58
C LEU A 416 -5.82 20.04 -11.06
N LEU A 417 -5.00 20.37 -12.07
CA LEU A 417 -4.89 21.75 -12.58
C LEU A 417 -6.09 22.15 -13.45
N PHE A 418 -6.68 21.25 -14.24
CA PHE A 418 -7.87 21.59 -15.04
C PHE A 418 -9.11 21.84 -14.15
N ALA A 419 -9.21 21.15 -13.01
CA ALA A 419 -10.26 21.41 -12.02
C ALA A 419 -10.12 22.82 -11.40
N PHE A 420 -8.89 23.31 -11.26
CA PHE A 420 -8.57 24.64 -10.77
C PHE A 420 -8.83 25.74 -11.81
N TRP A 421 -8.34 25.57 -13.05
CA TRP A 421 -8.45 26.59 -14.11
C TRP A 421 -9.88 26.86 -14.60
N LYS A 422 -10.81 25.90 -14.48
CA LYS A 422 -12.23 26.16 -14.75
C LYS A 422 -12.91 27.06 -13.72
N LYS A 423 -12.32 27.25 -12.52
CA LYS A 423 -12.88 28.09 -11.45
C LYS A 423 -12.26 29.48 -11.36
N THR A 424 -11.09 29.72 -11.96
CA THR A 424 -10.53 31.07 -12.06
C THR A 424 -11.23 31.85 -13.18
N PRO A 425 -11.95 32.95 -12.88
CA PRO A 425 -12.44 33.81 -13.94
C PRO A 425 -11.24 34.31 -14.76
N LYS A 426 -11.39 34.35 -16.09
CA LYS A 426 -10.41 34.91 -17.02
C LYS A 426 -10.14 36.38 -16.64
N LYS A 427 -9.23 36.64 -15.70
CA LYS A 427 -8.58 37.94 -15.65
C LYS A 427 -7.62 37.97 -16.81
N GLN A 428 -7.95 38.84 -17.76
CA GLN A 428 -7.15 39.17 -18.93
C GLN A 428 -5.69 39.32 -18.52
N ILE A 429 -4.85 38.45 -19.05
CA ILE A 429 -3.43 38.75 -19.21
C ILE A 429 -3.38 39.58 -20.50
N THR A 430 -3.36 40.89 -20.33
CA THR A 430 -2.85 41.85 -21.33
C THR A 430 -1.51 42.35 -20.84
#